data_AF-A0A453SEA4-F1
#
_entry.id   AF-A0A453SEA4-F1
#
_cell.length_a   1.000
_cell.length_b   1.000
_cell.length_c   1.000
_cell.angle_alpha   90.00
_cell.angle_beta   90.00
_cell.angle_gamma   90.00
#
_symmetry.space_group_name_H-M   'P 1'
#
loop_
_entity.id
_entity.type
_entity.pdbx_description
1 polymer ?
#
loop_
_entity_poly.entity_id
_entity_poly.type
_entity_poly.pdbx_seq_one_letter_code
_entity_poly.pdbx_strand_id
1 'polypeptide(L)'
;MAAAAGSEHAAEEGTLSIYKAARRIKRRESTLYNALRSVADDAAFVAEIAALWPALPLVANLRCGLWYAQPRSLAATCYFKSTDGHAGNWG
;
A
#
# COMPACT_ATOMS: atom_id res chain seq x y z
N MET A 1 36.06 49.76 7.74
CA MET A 1 36.42 48.37 8.11
C MET A 1 35.46 47.97 9.23
N ALA A 2 34.38 47.25 8.91
CA ALA A 2 33.32 46.91 9.84
C ALA A 2 32.90 45.44 9.69
N ALA A 3 32.84 44.78 10.85
CA ALA A 3 32.06 43.62 11.27
C ALA A 3 32.02 42.36 10.38
N ALA A 4 32.58 41.28 10.94
CA ALA A 4 32.22 39.91 10.63
C ALA A 4 30.75 39.65 10.94
N ALA A 5 29.99 39.16 9.96
CA ALA A 5 28.69 38.53 10.18
C ALA A 5 28.92 37.03 10.31
N GLY A 6 28.74 36.53 11.53
CA GLY A 6 28.86 35.12 11.88
C GLY A 6 27.75 34.26 11.25
N SER A 7 28.18 33.05 10.87
CA SER A 7 27.51 31.76 11.10
C SER A 7 26.03 31.76 11.49
N GLU A 8 25.19 31.17 10.64
CA GLU A 8 23.98 30.46 11.09
C GLU A 8 23.45 29.51 9.98
N HIS A 9 24.28 28.56 9.56
CA HIS A 9 23.78 27.39 8.80
C HIS A 9 24.39 26.08 9.28
N ALA A 10 24.72 26.02 10.57
CA ALA A 10 24.98 24.76 11.29
C ALA A 10 23.84 24.54 12.30
N ALA A 11 22.59 24.59 11.83
CA ALA A 11 21.46 24.14 12.64
C ALA A 11 21.49 22.61 12.66
N GLU A 12 22.09 22.07 13.72
CA GLU A 12 21.93 20.72 14.26
C GLU A 12 21.19 19.72 13.35
N GLU A 13 21.95 18.93 12.57
CA GLU A 13 21.49 17.60 12.20
C GLU A 13 21.53 16.71 13.45
N GLY A 14 20.68 17.01 14.44
CA GLY A 14 20.46 16.14 15.58
C GLY A 14 20.05 14.76 15.06
N THR A 15 20.75 13.72 15.49
CA THR A 15 20.60 12.34 15.02
C THR A 15 19.12 12.00 14.82
N LEU A 16 18.74 11.86 13.55
CA LEU A 16 17.34 11.72 13.17
C LEU A 16 16.86 10.35 13.66
N SER A 17 15.89 10.33 14.59
CA SER A 17 15.35 9.06 15.10
C SER A 17 14.77 8.21 13.98
N ILE A 18 14.98 6.89 14.04
CA ILE A 18 14.48 5.94 13.03
C ILE A 18 12.99 6.18 12.72
N TYR A 19 12.20 6.48 13.75
CA TYR A 19 10.79 6.83 13.61
C TYR A 19 10.53 8.07 12.73
N LYS A 20 11.27 9.16 12.96
CA LYS A 20 11.17 10.38 12.14
C LYS A 20 11.59 10.09 10.69
N ALA A 21 12.58 9.21 10.48
CA ALA A 21 13.06 8.86 9.14
C ALA A 21 12.00 8.06 8.38
N ALA A 22 11.50 6.98 8.98
CA ALA A 22 10.44 6.16 8.40
C ALA A 22 9.17 6.98 8.09
N ARG A 23 8.78 7.88 9.00
CA ARG A 23 7.62 8.77 8.78
C ARG A 23 7.84 9.74 7.62
N ARG A 24 9.06 10.26 7.45
CA ARG A 24 9.42 11.15 6.34
C ARG A 24 9.39 10.42 4.99
N ILE A 25 9.88 9.18 4.96
CA ILE A 25 9.81 8.30 3.78
C ILE A 25 8.35 8.03 3.42
N LYS A 26 7.55 7.54 4.37
CA LYS A 26 6.12 7.25 4.16
C LYS A 26 5.35 8.45 3.61
N ARG A 27 5.61 9.66 4.11
CA ARG A 27 4.99 10.89 3.60
C ARG A 27 5.34 11.18 2.14
N ARG A 28 6.58 10.94 1.74
CA ARG A 28 7.03 11.11 0.34
C ARG A 28 6.42 10.06 -0.58
N GLU A 29 6.19 8.85 -0.06
CA GLU A 29 5.60 7.75 -0.83
C GLU A 29 4.08 7.85 -0.95
N SER A 30 3.40 8.54 -0.03
CA SER A 30 1.94 8.67 0.01
C SER A 30 1.40 9.70 -1.01
N THR A 31 1.81 9.59 -2.27
CA THR A 31 1.30 10.41 -3.38
C THR A 31 0.16 9.68 -4.10
N LEU A 32 -0.72 10.44 -4.75
CA LEU A 32 -1.77 9.87 -5.60
C LEU A 32 -1.17 8.97 -6.70
N TYR A 33 -0.08 9.40 -7.32
CA TYR A 33 0.62 8.62 -8.34
C TYR A 33 1.07 7.26 -7.80
N ASN A 34 1.75 7.24 -6.65
CA ASN A 34 2.23 5.98 -6.06
C ASN A 34 1.07 5.08 -5.62
N ALA A 35 -0.03 5.65 -5.12
CA ALA A 35 -1.22 4.88 -4.77
C ALA A 35 -1.84 4.21 -6.01
N LEU A 36 -2.03 4.95 -7.11
CA LEU A 36 -2.56 4.40 -8.37
C LEU A 36 -1.60 3.37 -8.97
N ARG A 37 -0.30 3.62 -8.92
CA ARG A 37 0.72 2.68 -9.39
C ARG A 37 0.70 1.39 -8.59
N SER A 38 0.62 1.46 -7.26
CA SER A 38 0.47 0.28 -6.39
C SER A 38 -0.75 -0.55 -6.76
N VAL A 39 -1.91 0.09 -7.00
CA VAL A 39 -3.13 -0.62 -7.43
C VAL A 39 -2.94 -1.29 -8.80
N ALA A 40 -2.27 -0.62 -9.74
CA ALA A 40 -2.00 -1.17 -11.07
C ALA A 40 -1.04 -2.37 -11.01
N ASP A 41 0.02 -2.27 -10.21
CA ASP A 41 0.99 -3.35 -10.01
C ASP A 41 0.32 -4.58 -9.34
N ASP A 42 -0.51 -4.36 -8.31
CA ASP A 42 -1.30 -5.41 -7.67
C ASP A 42 -2.29 -6.06 -8.65
N ALA A 43 -2.93 -5.28 -9.52
CA ALA A 43 -3.84 -5.80 -10.53
C ALA A 43 -3.13 -6.67 -11.58
N ALA A 44 -1.92 -6.25 -12.00
CA ALA A 44 -1.09 -7.03 -12.91
C ALA A 44 -0.69 -8.37 -12.29
N PHE A 45 -0.28 -8.37 -11.01
CA PHE A 45 0.05 -9.58 -10.28
C PHE A 45 -1.14 -10.54 -10.18
N VAL A 46 -2.34 -10.05 -9.82
CA VAL A 46 -3.54 -10.89 -9.76
C VAL A 46 -3.86 -11.52 -11.12
N ALA A 47 -3.70 -10.77 -12.21
CA ALA A 47 -3.90 -11.29 -13.56
C ALA A 47 -2.88 -12.38 -13.93
N GLU A 48 -1.60 -12.21 -13.57
CA GLU A 48 -0.55 -13.21 -13.78
C GLU A 48 -0.88 -14.52 -13.04
N ILE A 49 -1.26 -14.42 -11.76
CA ILE A 49 -1.66 -15.58 -10.96
C ILE A 49 -2.88 -16.26 -11.58
N ALA A 50 -3.92 -15.52 -11.96
CA ALA A 50 -5.10 -16.11 -12.60
C ALA A 50 -4.75 -16.88 -13.90
N ALA A 51 -3.79 -16.38 -14.67
CA ALA A 51 -3.32 -17.03 -15.89
C ALA A 51 -2.52 -18.32 -15.63
N LEU A 52 -1.79 -18.40 -14.51
CA LEU A 52 -1.04 -19.59 -14.11
C LEU A 52 -1.96 -20.75 -13.64
N TRP A 53 -3.14 -20.44 -13.11
CA TRP A 53 -4.12 -21.43 -12.63
C TRP A 53 -5.51 -21.24 -13.25
N PRO A 54 -5.67 -21.45 -14.57
CA PRO A 54 -6.92 -21.16 -15.29
C PRO A 54 -8.10 -22.06 -14.86
N ALA A 55 -7.83 -23.19 -14.22
CA ALA A 55 -8.86 -24.08 -13.69
C ALA A 55 -9.46 -23.60 -12.35
N LEU A 56 -8.85 -22.62 -11.69
CA LEU A 56 -9.32 -22.07 -10.42
C LEU A 56 -10.13 -20.78 -10.65
N PRO A 57 -11.33 -20.64 -10.07
CA PRO A 57 -12.12 -19.43 -10.23
C PRO A 57 -11.47 -18.26 -9.49
N LEU A 58 -11.32 -17.12 -10.17
CA LEU A 58 -10.91 -15.88 -9.52
C LEU A 58 -12.12 -15.28 -8.78
N VAL A 59 -12.03 -15.19 -7.46
CA VAL A 59 -13.08 -14.63 -6.58
C VAL A 59 -12.54 -13.42 -5.84
N ALA A 60 -13.19 -12.26 -6.02
CA ALA A 60 -12.76 -11.02 -5.37
C ALA A 60 -13.37 -10.86 -3.97
N ASN A 61 -12.53 -10.60 -2.97
CA ASN A 61 -13.02 -10.18 -1.65
C ASN A 61 -13.44 -8.70 -1.67
N LEU A 62 -14.69 -8.40 -1.33
CA LEU A 62 -15.26 -7.05 -1.36
C LEU A 62 -14.62 -6.05 -0.39
N ARG A 63 -13.75 -6.47 0.54
CA ARG A 63 -12.98 -5.52 1.38
C ARG A 63 -11.90 -4.76 0.60
N CYS A 64 -11.34 -5.35 -0.45
CA CYS A 64 -10.31 -4.71 -1.29
C CYS A 64 -10.07 -5.38 -2.64
N GLY A 65 -10.38 -6.67 -2.79
CA GLY A 65 -10.05 -7.47 -3.97
C GLY A 65 -10.70 -7.01 -5.29
N LEU A 66 -11.80 -6.26 -5.24
CA LEU A 66 -12.42 -5.70 -6.47
C LEU A 66 -11.53 -4.68 -7.18
N TRP A 67 -10.57 -4.08 -6.48
CA TRP A 67 -9.68 -3.07 -7.06
C TRP A 67 -8.65 -3.66 -8.03
N TYR A 68 -8.38 -4.96 -7.91
CA TYR A 68 -7.23 -5.61 -8.55
C TYR A 68 -7.62 -6.54 -9.72
N ALA A 69 -8.90 -6.60 -10.09
CA ALA A 69 -9.37 -7.49 -11.14
C ALA A 69 -10.42 -6.82 -12.03
N GLN A 70 -10.42 -7.16 -13.32
CA GLN A 70 -11.47 -6.72 -14.22
C GLN A 70 -12.80 -7.42 -13.87
N PRO A 71 -13.94 -6.72 -13.83
CA PRO A 71 -15.23 -7.34 -13.48
C PRO A 71 -15.59 -8.58 -14.32
N ARG A 72 -15.13 -8.62 -15.58
CA ARG A 72 -15.38 -9.74 -16.50
C ARG A 72 -14.50 -10.97 -16.25
N SER A 73 -13.40 -10.85 -15.51
CA SER A 73 -12.51 -11.98 -15.18
C SER A 73 -12.88 -12.66 -13.87
N LEU A 74 -13.84 -12.10 -13.12
CA LEU A 74 -14.27 -12.62 -11.83
C LEU A 74 -15.38 -13.65 -12.01
N ALA A 75 -15.23 -14.79 -11.34
CA ALA A 75 -16.28 -15.81 -11.26
C ALA A 75 -17.35 -15.43 -10.23
N ALA A 76 -16.94 -14.79 -9.12
CA ALA A 76 -17.82 -14.37 -8.05
C ALA A 76 -17.15 -13.30 -7.17
N THR A 77 -17.90 -12.79 -6.20
CA THR A 77 -17.39 -11.96 -5.11
C THR A 77 -17.63 -12.62 -3.77
N CYS A 78 -16.76 -12.41 -2.79
CA CYS A 78 -16.91 -12.88 -1.42
C CYS A 78 -16.69 -11.74 -0.42
N TYR A 79 -17.05 -11.96 0.84
CA TYR A 79 -16.78 -11.02 1.92
C TYR A 79 -16.16 -11.78 3.10
N PHE A 80 -14.83 -11.94 3.09
CA PHE A 80 -14.13 -12.52 4.24
C PHE A 80 -13.63 -11.40 5.13
N LYS A 81 -14.06 -11.40 6.39
CA LYS A 81 -13.40 -10.62 7.45
C LYS A 81 -12.14 -11.39 7.86
N SER A 82 -11.06 -10.67 8.13
CA SER A 82 -9.93 -11.21 8.89
C SER A 82 -10.51 -11.79 10.18
N THR A 83 -10.36 -13.09 10.40
CA THR A 83 -10.81 -13.76 11.63
C THR A 83 -10.14 -13.09 12.82
N ASP A 84 -10.82 -12.13 13.43
CA ASP A 84 -10.55 -11.71 14.79
C ASP A 84 -11.03 -12.85 15.70
N GLY A 85 -10.31 -13.98 15.68
CA GLY A 85 -10.36 -15.06 16.67
C GLY A 85 -11.65 -15.88 16.84
N HIS A 86 -12.80 -15.45 16.33
CA HIS A 86 -14.08 -16.12 16.60
C HIS A 86 -14.37 -17.21 15.57
N ALA A 87 -13.73 -18.37 15.73
CA ALA A 87 -14.18 -19.58 15.06
C ALA A 87 -15.62 -19.89 15.50
N GLY A 88 -16.55 -20.01 14.54
CA GLY A 88 -17.91 -20.49 14.79
C GLY A 88 -19.04 -19.46 14.78
N ASN A 89 -18.80 -18.19 14.45
CA ASN A 89 -19.88 -17.18 14.39
C ASN A 89 -19.97 -16.54 13.00
N TRP A 90 -20.76 -17.17 12.12
CA TRP A 90 -21.11 -16.67 10.77
C TRP A 90 -22.59 -16.25 10.71
N GLY A 91 -23.12 -15.71 11.82
CA GLY A 91 -24.47 -15.17 11.92
C GLY A 91 -24.60 -13.78 11.32
#